data_AF-A0A7V1M1A8-F1
#
_entry.id   AF-A0A7V1M1A8-F1
#
_cell.length_a   1.000
_cell.length_b   1.000
_cell.length_c   1.000
_cell.angle_alpha   90.00
_cell.angle_beta   90.00
_cell.angle_gamma   90.00
#
_symmetry.space_group_name_H-M   'P 1'
#
loop_
_entity.id
_entity.type
_entity.pdbx_description
1 polymer ?
#
loop_
_entity_poly.entity_id
_entity_poly.type
_entity_poly.pdbx_seq_one_letter_code
_entity_poly.pdbx_strand_id
1 'polypeptide(L)'
;MKIRSKLPLLMLPILSLLAACSPIVVKGKVIRGGLSMAATVPASDERLGDEGIKGVTIEAAQQGRLGEVVTATSRNDGSFSIPLKGNGSLSLPMTVKVTADGYLPAEVTLPTPTPEARLLVVLKPMRRSGE
;
A
#
# COMPACT_ATOMS: atom_id res chain seq x y z
N MET A 1 8.13 -63.21 -39.62
CA MET A 1 7.02 -62.24 -39.68
C MET A 1 7.20 -61.25 -38.53
N LYS A 2 7.20 -59.94 -38.83
CA LYS A 2 7.33 -58.80 -37.88
C LYS A 2 6.23 -58.88 -36.81
N ILE A 3 6.43 -58.40 -35.58
CA ILE A 3 6.02 -57.04 -35.15
C ILE A 3 6.92 -56.55 -34.00
N ARG A 4 7.53 -55.38 -34.22
CA ARG A 4 8.12 -54.50 -33.22
C ARG A 4 6.99 -53.67 -32.61
N SER A 5 7.01 -53.40 -31.30
CA SER A 5 6.61 -52.08 -30.82
C SER A 5 7.17 -51.82 -29.43
N LYS A 6 8.01 -50.79 -29.34
CA LYS A 6 8.54 -50.22 -28.10
C LYS A 6 7.50 -49.23 -27.58
N LEU A 7 7.11 -49.34 -26.32
CA LEU A 7 6.26 -48.35 -25.66
C LEU A 7 7.03 -47.68 -24.51
N PRO A 8 7.71 -46.54 -24.73
CA PRO A 8 8.12 -45.67 -23.66
C PRO A 8 7.15 -44.47 -23.66
N LEU A 9 6.08 -44.55 -22.86
CA LEU A 9 5.15 -43.43 -22.72
C LEU A 9 5.39 -42.73 -21.38
N LEU A 10 6.29 -41.73 -21.46
CA LEU A 10 6.27 -40.44 -20.77
C LEU A 10 5.65 -40.40 -19.36
N MET A 11 6.51 -40.42 -18.33
CA MET A 11 6.22 -39.77 -17.06
C MET A 11 6.28 -38.25 -17.27
N LEU A 12 5.13 -37.59 -17.24
CA LEU A 12 5.00 -36.14 -17.22
C LEU A 12 5.14 -35.66 -15.76
N PRO A 13 6.18 -34.91 -15.36
CA PRO A 13 6.17 -34.28 -14.05
C PRO A 13 5.15 -33.15 -14.08
N ILE A 14 4.05 -33.31 -13.34
CA ILE A 14 3.10 -32.25 -13.04
C ILE A 14 3.82 -31.24 -12.14
N LEU A 15 4.52 -30.30 -12.78
CA LEU A 15 5.26 -29.23 -12.13
C LEU A 15 4.26 -28.13 -11.71
N SER A 16 3.77 -28.28 -10.49
CA SER A 16 3.32 -27.25 -9.54
C SER A 16 3.22 -25.80 -10.05
N LEU A 17 2.09 -25.42 -10.63
CA LEU A 17 1.68 -24.00 -10.68
C LEU A 17 1.03 -23.63 -9.34
N LEU A 18 1.82 -23.45 -8.29
CA LEU A 18 1.39 -22.58 -7.20
C LEU A 18 1.47 -21.15 -7.72
N ALA A 19 0.35 -20.65 -8.25
CA ALA A 19 0.18 -19.23 -8.49
C ALA A 19 0.37 -18.51 -7.14
N ALA A 20 1.56 -17.94 -6.94
CA ALA A 20 1.89 -17.17 -5.77
C ALA A 20 1.01 -15.92 -5.75
N CYS A 21 -0.12 -16.00 -5.04
CA CYS A 21 -0.91 -14.83 -4.66
C CYS A 21 -0.09 -14.00 -3.68
N SER A 22 0.79 -13.13 -4.18
CA SER A 22 1.53 -12.21 -3.32
C SER A 22 0.57 -11.13 -2.80
N PRO A 23 0.49 -10.88 -1.48
CA PRO A 23 -0.31 -9.80 -0.93
C PRO A 23 0.21 -8.45 -1.43
N ILE A 24 -0.72 -7.53 -1.74
CA ILE A 24 -0.37 -6.18 -2.20
C ILE A 24 -0.01 -5.35 -0.97
N VAL A 25 1.13 -4.66 -1.03
CA VAL A 25 1.58 -3.76 0.05
C VAL A 25 1.66 -2.35 -0.47
N VAL A 26 0.80 -1.48 0.03
CA VAL A 26 0.91 -0.04 -0.23
C VAL A 26 1.98 0.53 0.67
N LYS A 27 2.99 1.15 0.08
CA LYS A 27 4.08 1.82 0.80
C LYS A 27 3.90 3.32 0.71
N GLY A 28 4.30 4.03 1.75
CA GLY A 28 4.16 5.47 1.78
C GLY A 28 5.04 6.15 2.81
N LYS A 29 4.94 7.48 2.82
CA LYS A 29 5.64 8.34 3.78
C LYS A 29 4.73 9.49 4.20
N VAL A 30 4.80 9.83 5.48
CA VAL A 30 4.13 11.00 6.04
C VAL A 30 5.16 12.08 6.29
N ILE A 31 4.94 13.27 5.73
CA ILE A 31 5.81 14.42 5.86
C ILE A 31 5.03 15.65 6.34
N ARG A 32 5.75 16.66 6.82
CA ARG A 32 5.18 17.95 7.19
C ARG A 32 4.99 18.83 5.95
N GLY A 33 3.91 19.60 5.90
CA GLY A 33 3.73 20.61 4.87
C GLY A 33 2.67 21.67 5.18
N GLY A 34 2.29 22.45 4.17
CA GLY A 34 1.35 23.57 4.32
C GLY A 34 -0.13 23.18 4.29
N LEU A 35 -0.45 21.94 3.92
CA LEU A 35 -1.79 21.39 3.72
C LEU A 35 -1.85 19.96 4.26
N SER A 36 -3.03 19.52 4.69
CA SER A 36 -3.29 18.12 5.06
C SER A 36 -3.94 17.39 3.88
N MET A 37 -3.21 16.47 3.26
CA MET A 37 -3.65 15.71 2.09
C MET A 37 -2.90 14.38 1.97
N ALA A 38 -3.41 13.46 1.16
CA ALA A 38 -2.62 12.35 0.66
C ALA A 38 -2.83 12.15 -0.84
N ALA A 39 -1.79 11.67 -1.51
CA ALA A 39 -1.80 11.46 -2.95
C ALA A 39 -0.90 10.28 -3.33
N THR A 40 -1.23 9.64 -4.45
CA THR A 40 -0.36 8.66 -5.09
C THR A 40 0.70 9.40 -5.89
N VAL A 41 1.96 9.07 -5.63
CA VAL A 41 3.14 9.65 -6.31
C VAL A 41 4.03 8.52 -6.85
N PRO A 42 4.87 8.78 -7.86
CA PRO A 42 5.89 7.81 -8.27
C PRO A 42 6.89 7.54 -7.14
N ALA A 43 7.50 6.36 -7.11
CA ALA A 43 8.51 6.02 -6.10
C ALA A 43 9.76 6.91 -6.14
N SER A 44 9.97 7.66 -7.22
CA SER A 44 11.06 8.63 -7.40
C SER A 44 10.70 10.05 -6.97
N ASP A 45 9.49 10.32 -6.44
CA ASP A 45 9.12 11.65 -5.95
C ASP A 45 10.09 12.10 -4.84
N GLU A 46 10.74 13.24 -5.04
CA GLU A 46 11.81 13.75 -4.16
C GLU A 46 11.33 13.96 -2.72
N ARG A 47 10.06 14.27 -2.52
CA ARG A 47 9.46 14.50 -1.18
C ARG A 47 9.44 13.23 -0.34
N LEU A 48 9.58 12.06 -0.95
CA LEU A 48 9.76 10.81 -0.22
C LEU A 48 11.13 10.77 0.51
N GLY A 49 12.06 11.65 0.17
CA GLY A 49 13.33 11.86 0.85
C GLY A 49 13.26 12.78 2.07
N ASP A 50 12.19 13.59 2.20
CA ASP A 50 12.09 14.62 3.25
C ASP A 50 12.04 14.05 4.67
N GLU A 51 12.19 14.90 5.68
CA GLU A 51 12.01 14.49 7.08
C GLU A 51 10.56 14.02 7.32
N GLY A 52 10.44 12.80 7.83
CA GLY A 52 9.14 12.18 8.07
C GLY A 52 8.60 12.40 9.47
N ILE A 53 7.28 12.31 9.61
CA ILE A 53 6.59 12.42 10.90
C ILE A 53 6.41 11.02 11.49
N LYS A 54 6.99 10.77 12.67
CA LYS A 54 6.87 9.52 13.42
C LYS A 54 5.52 9.36 14.11
N GLY A 55 5.05 8.11 14.25
CA GLY A 55 3.93 7.78 15.14
C GLY A 55 2.57 8.21 14.60
N VAL A 56 2.49 8.56 13.33
CA VAL A 56 1.25 8.92 12.64
C VAL A 56 0.42 7.66 12.48
N THR A 57 -0.88 7.74 12.77
CA THR A 57 -1.84 6.66 12.54
C THR A 57 -2.42 6.79 11.14
N ILE A 58 -2.36 5.71 10.36
CA ILE A 58 -2.90 5.62 9.00
C ILE A 58 -3.92 4.49 8.98
N GLU A 59 -5.18 4.82 8.73
CA GLU A 59 -6.27 3.88 8.56
C GLU A 59 -6.62 3.80 7.08
N ALA A 60 -6.59 2.60 6.49
CA ALA A 60 -6.94 2.37 5.10
C ALA A 60 -8.09 1.37 4.98
N ALA A 61 -9.10 1.72 4.19
CA ALA A 61 -10.25 0.89 3.90
C ALA A 61 -10.44 0.76 2.38
N GLN A 62 -10.63 -0.47 1.89
CA GLN A 62 -10.96 -0.69 0.48
C GLN A 62 -12.46 -0.57 0.25
N GLN A 63 -12.86 0.23 -0.74
CA GLN A 63 -14.27 0.34 -1.11
C GLN A 63 -14.80 -0.97 -1.69
N GLY A 64 -16.04 -1.33 -1.39
CA GLY A 64 -16.71 -2.53 -1.92
C GLY A 64 -16.26 -3.84 -1.28
N ARG A 65 -15.34 -3.81 -0.31
CA ARG A 65 -15.05 -4.93 0.59
C ARG A 65 -15.67 -4.65 1.95
N LEU A 66 -16.22 -5.68 2.58
CA LEU A 66 -16.91 -5.56 3.86
C LEU A 66 -15.94 -5.10 4.96
N GLY A 67 -15.85 -3.78 5.15
CA GLY A 67 -15.45 -3.11 6.40
C GLY A 67 -14.03 -3.35 6.92
N GLU A 68 -13.13 -3.97 6.16
CA GLU A 68 -11.77 -4.19 6.63
C GLU A 68 -10.96 -2.89 6.59
N VAL A 69 -10.83 -2.27 7.76
CA VAL A 69 -9.90 -1.17 8.01
C VAL A 69 -8.57 -1.76 8.44
N VAL A 70 -7.51 -1.44 7.71
CA VAL A 70 -6.14 -1.78 8.07
C VAL A 70 -5.48 -0.54 8.67
N THR A 71 -5.01 -0.66 9.91
CA THR A 71 -4.28 0.41 10.59
C THR A 71 -2.78 0.17 10.50
N ALA A 72 -2.04 1.22 10.15
CA ALA A 72 -0.58 1.27 10.18
C ALA A 72 -0.11 2.47 10.99
N THR A 73 1.13 2.40 11.48
CA THR A 73 1.79 3.51 12.18
C THR A 73 3.08 3.87 11.47
N SER A 74 3.34 5.16 11.26
CA SER A 74 4.58 5.61 10.64
C SER A 74 5.78 5.39 11.57
N ARG A 75 6.89 4.94 10.98
CA ARG A 75 8.17 4.71 11.64
C ARG A 75 8.89 6.04 11.91
N ASN A 76 10.07 5.97 12.53
CA ASN A 76 10.87 7.15 12.89
C ASN A 76 11.16 8.08 11.70
N ASP A 77 11.28 7.53 10.49
CA ASP A 77 11.52 8.26 9.24
C ASP A 77 10.21 8.66 8.51
N GLY A 78 9.06 8.52 9.17
CA GLY A 78 7.73 8.75 8.62
C GLY A 78 7.26 7.70 7.61
N SER A 79 8.05 6.66 7.33
CA SER A 79 7.65 5.60 6.40
C SER A 79 6.61 4.65 7.02
N PHE A 80 5.72 4.14 6.19
CA PHE A 80 4.72 3.14 6.59
C PHE A 80 4.44 2.13 5.48
N SER A 81 3.75 1.04 5.82
CA SER A 81 3.33 0.02 4.88
C SER A 81 1.98 -0.55 5.30
N ILE A 82 1.08 -0.71 4.34
CA ILE A 82 -0.28 -1.20 4.55
C ILE A 82 -0.44 -2.50 3.75
N PRO A 83 -0.49 -3.66 4.42
CA PRO A 83 -0.76 -4.92 3.75
C PRO A 83 -2.25 -5.00 3.39
N LEU A 84 -2.55 -4.92 2.10
CA LEU A 84 -3.90 -5.15 1.58
C LEU A 84 -4.08 -6.64 1.30
N LYS A 85 -5.22 -7.19 1.74
CA LYS A 85 -5.53 -8.61 1.48
C LYS A 85 -6.04 -8.78 0.06
N GLY A 86 -5.69 -9.88 -0.60
CA GLY A 86 -6.28 -10.28 -1.88
C GLY A 86 -5.77 -9.55 -3.11
N ASN A 87 -5.95 -10.17 -4.27
CA ASN A 87 -5.44 -9.76 -5.58
C ASN A 87 -6.28 -8.69 -6.29
N GLY A 88 -7.57 -8.57 -5.96
CA GLY A 88 -8.46 -7.54 -6.52
C GLY A 88 -8.30 -6.14 -5.91
N SER A 89 -7.35 -5.95 -4.98
CA SER A 89 -7.20 -4.70 -4.25
C SER A 89 -6.81 -3.51 -5.13
N LEU A 90 -6.04 -3.72 -6.19
CA LEU A 90 -5.68 -2.66 -7.14
C LEU A 90 -6.88 -2.13 -7.94
N SER A 91 -7.92 -2.94 -8.09
CA SER A 91 -9.12 -2.60 -8.88
C SER A 91 -10.15 -1.80 -8.09
N LEU A 92 -9.93 -1.61 -6.79
CA LEU A 92 -10.86 -0.93 -5.89
C LEU A 92 -10.22 0.36 -5.36
N PRO A 93 -10.97 1.47 -5.27
CA PRO A 93 -10.51 2.65 -4.56
C PRO A 93 -10.27 2.35 -3.08
N MET A 94 -9.33 3.09 -2.50
CA MET A 94 -8.97 3.02 -1.09
C MET A 94 -9.20 4.37 -0.45
N THR A 95 -9.96 4.38 0.64
CA THR A 95 -10.09 5.53 1.53
C THR A 95 -8.97 5.44 2.57
N VAL A 96 -8.23 6.53 2.72
CA VAL A 96 -7.16 6.66 3.70
C VAL A 96 -7.49 7.82 4.63
N LYS A 97 -7.48 7.54 5.93
CA LYS A 97 -7.58 8.53 6.99
C LYS A 97 -6.28 8.56 7.77
N VAL A 98 -5.78 9.76 8.03
CA VAL A 98 -4.50 9.99 8.68
C VAL A 98 -4.66 10.95 9.84
N THR A 99 -4.16 10.54 11.01
CA THR A 99 -4.22 11.32 12.25
C THR A 99 -2.87 11.33 12.95
N ALA A 100 -2.50 12.48 13.50
CA ALA A 100 -1.29 12.67 14.28
C ALA A 100 -1.47 13.84 15.26
N ASP A 101 -0.90 13.71 16.46
CA ASP A 101 -0.98 14.75 17.47
C ASP A 101 -0.29 16.04 17.00
N GLY A 102 -1.00 17.17 17.14
CA GLY A 102 -0.51 18.47 16.72
C GLY A 102 -0.60 18.74 15.21
N TYR A 103 -1.27 17.88 14.43
CA TYR A 103 -1.49 18.07 12.99
C TYR A 103 -2.97 18.01 12.63
N LEU A 104 -3.39 18.77 11.61
CA LEU A 104 -4.72 18.64 11.04
C LEU A 104 -4.84 17.27 10.35
N PRO A 105 -5.94 16.52 10.57
CA PRO A 105 -6.14 15.22 9.94
C PRO A 105 -6.30 15.35 8.43
N ALA A 106 -5.99 14.27 7.71
CA ALA A 106 -6.25 14.15 6.28
C ALA A 106 -7.15 12.94 6.04
N GLU A 107 -8.12 13.07 5.13
CA GLU A 107 -8.94 11.96 4.66
C GLU A 107 -9.13 12.10 3.14
N VAL A 108 -8.86 11.02 2.41
CA VAL A 108 -8.97 11.02 0.95
C VAL A 108 -9.32 9.64 0.44
N THR A 109 -10.11 9.59 -0.64
CA THR A 109 -10.32 8.36 -1.41
C THR A 109 -9.57 8.49 -2.73
N LEU A 110 -8.73 7.50 -3.04
CA LEU A 110 -7.89 7.47 -4.24
C LEU A 110 -7.85 6.07 -4.84
N PRO A 111 -7.46 5.91 -6.12
CA PRO A 111 -7.12 4.59 -6.65
C PRO A 111 -6.04 3.93 -5.79
N THR A 112 -6.16 2.64 -5.50
CA THR A 112 -5.17 1.92 -4.70
C THR A 112 -3.78 2.02 -5.36
N PRO A 113 -2.74 2.55 -4.66
CA PRO A 113 -1.40 2.65 -5.22
C PRO A 113 -0.85 1.30 -5.69
N THR A 114 -0.24 1.29 -6.87
CA THR A 114 0.46 0.12 -7.39
C THR A 114 1.77 -0.13 -6.61
N PRO A 115 2.40 -1.31 -6.74
CA PRO A 115 3.68 -1.59 -6.09
C PRO A 115 4.82 -0.61 -6.47
N GLU A 116 4.74 -0.01 -7.65
CA GLU A 116 5.69 0.99 -8.16
C GLU A 116 5.39 2.42 -7.70
N ALA A 117 4.19 2.65 -7.16
CA ALA A 117 3.79 3.94 -6.64
C ALA A 117 3.95 4.01 -5.11
N ARG A 118 3.85 5.21 -4.56
CA ARG A 118 3.87 5.47 -3.12
C ARG A 118 2.69 6.35 -2.73
N LEU A 119 2.20 6.13 -1.53
CA LEU A 119 1.28 7.05 -0.89
C LEU A 119 2.07 8.12 -0.17
N LEU A 120 2.07 9.34 -0.69
CA LEU A 120 2.63 10.50 -0.02
C LEU A 120 1.53 11.17 0.78
N VAL A 121 1.74 11.29 2.10
CA VAL A 121 0.86 12.03 2.99
C VAL A 121 1.59 13.28 3.44
N VAL A 122 0.92 14.42 3.30
CA VAL A 122 1.42 15.71 3.79
C VAL A 122 0.47 16.14 4.90
N LEU A 123 1.00 16.46 6.08
CA LEU A 123 0.20 16.95 7.21
C LEU A 123 0.57 18.39 7.56
N LYS A 124 -0.47 19.21 7.73
CA LYS A 124 -0.33 20.58 8.21
C LYS A 124 -0.32 20.60 9.74
N PRO A 125 0.67 21.20 10.40
CA PRO A 125 0.64 21.42 11.84
C PRO A 125 -0.59 22.25 12.24
N MET A 126 -1.26 21.88 13.32
CA MET A 126 -2.23 22.75 13.96
C MET A 126 -1.48 23.99 14.46
N ARG A 127 -1.95 25.19 14.11
CA ARG A 127 -1.42 26.40 14.77
C ARG A 127 -1.74 26.26 16.25
N ARG A 128 -0.73 26.35 17.13
CA ARG A 128 -1.02 26.61 18.54
C ARG A 128 -1.66 27.98 18.59
N SER A 129 -2.89 28.04 19.09
CA SER A 129 -3.52 29.31 19.44
C SER A 129 -2.77 29.87 20.65
N GLY A 130 -1.74 30.70 20.42
CA GLY A 130 -0.93 31.26 21.52
C GLY A 130 0.45 31.81 21.15
N GLU A 131 0.68 32.22 19.90
CA GLU A 131 1.88 32.96 19.48
C GLU A 131 1.48 34.17 18.64
#